data_AF-A0A484AX25-F1
#
_entry.id   AF-A0A484AX25-F1
#
_cell.length_a   1.000
_cell.length_b   1.000
_cell.length_c   1.000
_cell.angle_alpha   90.00
_cell.angle_beta   90.00
_cell.angle_gamma   90.00
#
_symmetry.space_group_name_H-M   'P 1'
#
loop_
_entity.id
_entity.type
_entity.pdbx_description
1 polymer ?
#
loop_
_entity_poly.entity_id
_entity_poly.type
_entity_poly.pdbx_seq_one_letter_code
_entity_poly.pdbx_strand_id
1 'polypeptide(L)'
;MAVLFQWLAPTQAGQLNRLGLDIEVIYSQHLFKPYNSESVEAAFRVDRRLKSLMGSGTLEYAALIQDQPLSSVQDEFKEMLSIVWLSALRNGNWRHFLNALKSASINAKYDVNVGVSGTLSLPTTIACNDSRLLSVELDSGHTVTVPALIWAQVRAVAPSVNVTNEFVVIAHNSPFLKVNERNGLCESMCHEVPWLRHSLFSKLHQYPFYGLAECCHVADVQDKLDNFPKSQAAPLLPPHITKILTDRS
;
A
#
# COMPACT_ATOMS: atom_id res chain seq x y z
N MET A 1 12.11 -14.56 14.44
CA MET A 1 12.40 -14.35 15.87
C MET A 1 11.21 -13.56 16.41
N ALA A 2 10.48 -14.08 17.39
CA ALA A 2 9.14 -13.63 17.77
C ALA A 2 9.15 -13.00 19.16
N VAL A 3 8.46 -11.86 19.34
CA VAL A 3 8.07 -11.35 20.67
C VAL A 3 6.70 -10.64 20.60
N LEU A 4 5.95 -10.86 21.68
CA LEU A 4 4.56 -10.53 22.00
C LEU A 4 4.39 -9.08 22.46
N PHE A 5 3.28 -8.40 22.11
CA PHE A 5 2.88 -7.14 22.76
C PHE A 5 1.68 -7.32 23.68
N GLN A 6 1.85 -6.79 24.90
CA GLN A 6 0.87 -6.73 25.99
C GLN A 6 -0.28 -5.76 25.63
N TRP A 7 -1.51 -6.20 25.90
CA TRP A 7 -2.73 -5.42 25.74
C TRP A 7 -2.72 -4.22 26.70
N LEU A 8 -2.65 -3.01 26.16
CA LEU A 8 -3.00 -1.79 26.90
C LEU A 8 -4.41 -1.34 26.48
N ALA A 9 -5.12 -0.77 27.45
CA ALA A 9 -6.57 -0.53 27.52
C ALA A 9 -7.23 0.04 26.25
N PRO A 10 -8.54 -0.21 26.03
CA PRO A 10 -9.24 0.19 24.81
C PRO A 10 -9.53 1.70 24.81
N THR A 11 -8.95 2.42 23.85
CA THR A 11 -9.36 3.79 23.49
C THR A 11 -10.25 3.79 22.23
N GLN A 12 -10.95 4.90 22.03
CA GLN A 12 -12.14 5.12 21.18
C GLN A 12 -12.21 4.39 19.82
N ALA A 13 -13.44 4.04 19.42
CA ALA A 13 -13.75 3.46 18.13
C ALA A 13 -13.37 4.40 16.97
N GLY A 14 -12.67 3.87 15.96
CA GLY A 14 -12.34 4.59 14.71
C GLY A 14 -10.95 5.21 14.61
N GLN A 15 -10.08 5.06 15.62
CA GLN A 15 -8.66 5.46 15.50
C GLN A 15 -7.79 4.30 14.95
N LEU A 16 -6.95 4.60 13.96
CA LEU A 16 -5.74 3.81 13.65
C LEU A 16 -4.83 3.94 14.88
N ASN A 17 -4.88 2.95 15.76
CA ASN A 17 -4.38 3.10 17.13
C ASN A 17 -2.87 2.96 17.27
N ARG A 18 -2.19 2.34 16.30
CA ARG A 18 -0.73 2.13 16.29
C ARG A 18 -0.23 2.01 14.86
N LEU A 19 0.79 2.80 14.50
CA LEU A 19 1.65 2.49 13.37
C LEU A 19 2.81 1.66 13.90
N GLY A 20 3.09 0.56 13.21
CA GLY A 20 4.20 -0.32 13.51
C GLY A 20 4.85 -0.76 12.21
N LEU A 21 6.08 -1.25 12.31
CA LEU A 21 6.73 -1.96 11.22
C LEU A 21 6.58 -3.45 11.49
N ASP A 22 6.26 -4.21 10.44
CA ASP A 22 6.27 -5.68 10.49
C ASP A 22 7.69 -6.26 10.67
N ILE A 23 8.69 -5.38 10.69
CA ILE A 23 10.09 -5.67 10.96
C ILE A 23 10.56 -4.87 12.18
N GLU A 24 11.29 -5.51 13.09
CA GLU A 24 11.92 -4.83 14.22
C GLU A 24 13.13 -4.04 13.70
N VAL A 25 12.90 -2.75 13.41
CA VAL A 25 13.95 -1.83 12.98
C VAL A 25 14.13 -0.82 14.09
N ILE A 26 15.34 -0.77 14.66
CA ILE A 26 15.77 0.39 15.44
C ILE A 26 15.90 1.53 14.43
N TYR A 27 14.83 2.32 14.28
CA TYR A 27 14.87 3.48 13.42
C TYR A 27 16.01 4.38 13.89
N SER A 28 16.94 4.61 12.97
CA SER A 28 18.05 5.52 13.15
C SER A 28 18.12 6.35 11.89
N GLN A 29 18.13 7.67 12.05
CA GLN A 29 18.35 8.63 10.96
C GLN A 29 19.68 8.40 10.22
N HIS A 30 20.57 7.56 10.78
CA HIS A 30 21.81 7.15 10.11
C HIS A 30 21.63 5.97 9.15
N LEU A 31 20.56 5.16 9.30
CA LEU A 31 20.26 4.02 8.44
C LEU A 31 19.37 4.39 7.25
N PHE A 32 18.47 5.36 7.45
CA PHE A 32 17.63 5.90 6.40
C PHE A 32 18.02 7.35 6.19
N LYS A 33 18.64 7.65 5.04
CA LYS A 33 18.88 9.04 4.67
C LYS A 33 17.62 9.61 4.03
N PRO A 34 17.05 10.70 4.56
CA PRO A 34 15.95 11.37 3.89
C PRO A 34 16.41 11.86 2.52
N TYR A 35 15.61 11.60 1.50
CA TYR A 35 15.68 12.40 0.29
C TYR A 35 14.91 13.70 0.53
N ASN A 36 15.52 14.83 0.23
CA ASN A 36 14.78 16.09 0.17
C ASN A 36 13.75 15.99 -0.96
N SER A 37 12.46 16.16 -0.63
CA SER A 37 11.36 16.13 -1.61
C SER A 37 11.61 17.10 -2.77
N GLU A 38 12.13 18.29 -2.49
CA GLU A 38 12.45 19.28 -3.52
C GLU A 38 13.56 18.77 -4.46
N SER A 39 14.58 18.08 -3.93
CA SER A 39 15.66 17.50 -4.73
C SER A 39 15.15 16.36 -5.62
N VAL A 40 14.29 15.49 -5.08
CA VAL A 40 13.67 14.40 -5.86
C VAL A 40 12.81 14.96 -6.97
N GLU A 41 11.93 15.91 -6.65
CA GLU A 41 11.07 16.56 -7.64
C GLU A 41 11.86 17.34 -8.69
N ALA A 42 12.92 18.05 -8.29
CA ALA A 42 13.79 18.76 -9.21
C ALA A 42 14.48 17.79 -10.18
N ALA A 43 14.97 16.65 -9.68
CA ALA A 43 15.58 15.61 -10.52
C ALA A 43 14.60 15.05 -11.55
N PHE A 44 13.34 14.83 -11.18
CA PHE A 44 12.32 14.40 -12.15
C PHE A 44 11.92 15.49 -13.15
N ARG A 45 11.95 16.77 -12.77
CA ARG A 45 11.63 17.90 -13.68
C ARG A 45 12.66 18.06 -14.80
N VAL A 46 13.92 17.71 -14.55
CA VAL A 46 15.00 17.80 -15.55
C VAL A 46 15.10 16.57 -16.46
N ASP A 47 14.43 15.45 -16.13
CA ASP A 47 14.34 14.28 -17.00
C ASP A 47 13.51 14.62 -18.25
N ARG A 48 14.21 14.91 -19.35
CA ARG A 48 13.60 15.26 -20.65
C ARG A 48 12.71 14.15 -21.20
N ARG A 49 13.07 12.88 -20.99
CA ARG A 49 12.28 11.74 -21.50
C ARG A 49 10.97 11.61 -20.73
N LEU A 50 11.05 11.73 -19.40
CA LEU A 50 9.87 11.73 -18.54
C LEU A 50 8.95 12.92 -18.87
N LYS A 51 9.52 14.13 -18.99
CA LYS A 51 8.77 15.34 -19.33
C LYS A 51 8.05 15.22 -20.68
N SER A 52 8.69 14.58 -21.66
CA SER A 52 8.09 14.32 -22.97
C SER A 52 6.92 13.33 -22.92
N LEU A 53 6.94 12.36 -21.99
CA LEU A 53 5.92 11.32 -21.88
C LEU A 53 4.76 11.74 -20.98
N MET A 54 5.06 12.34 -19.84
CA MET A 54 4.10 12.56 -18.75
C MET A 54 3.78 14.03 -18.49
N GLY A 55 4.52 14.96 -19.10
CA GLY A 55 4.43 16.39 -18.76
C GLY A 55 5.23 16.74 -17.49
N SER A 56 4.97 17.92 -16.92
CA SER A 56 5.60 18.38 -15.69
C SER A 56 4.65 18.23 -14.50
N GLY A 57 5.18 17.91 -13.31
CA GLY A 57 4.39 17.81 -12.09
C GLY A 57 3.55 16.53 -11.98
N THR A 58 3.87 15.50 -12.77
CA THR A 58 3.10 14.25 -12.79
C THR A 58 3.50 13.32 -11.65
N LEU A 59 4.75 13.41 -11.18
CA LEU A 59 5.27 12.66 -10.05
C LEU A 59 5.51 13.57 -8.84
N GLU A 60 5.24 13.06 -7.65
CA GLU A 60 5.47 13.74 -6.36
C GLU A 60 6.15 12.80 -5.35
N TYR A 61 6.97 13.32 -4.44
CA TYR A 61 7.63 12.52 -3.39
C TYR A 61 6.92 12.72 -2.06
N ALA A 62 6.27 11.67 -1.55
CA ALA A 62 5.44 11.78 -0.36
C ALA A 62 5.24 10.44 0.36
N ALA A 63 4.86 10.51 1.64
CA ALA A 63 4.58 9.34 2.48
C ALA A 63 3.48 8.44 1.88
N LEU A 64 3.64 7.12 2.06
CA LEU A 64 2.67 6.07 1.73
C LEU A 64 1.34 6.28 2.46
N ILE A 65 1.44 6.74 3.71
CA ILE A 65 0.31 6.99 4.61
C ILE A 65 -0.10 8.47 4.46
N GLN A 66 -1.40 8.73 4.36
CA GLN A 66 -1.94 10.07 4.10
C GLN A 66 -2.96 10.55 5.14
N ASP A 67 -3.19 9.78 6.22
CA ASP A 67 -4.23 10.10 7.19
C ASP A 67 -3.73 11.11 8.23
N GLN A 68 -4.47 12.20 8.39
CA GLN A 68 -4.09 13.33 9.25
C GLN A 68 -3.89 12.98 10.73
N PRO A 69 -4.70 12.09 11.36
CA PRO A 69 -4.48 11.67 12.74
C PRO A 69 -3.15 10.95 12.97
N LEU A 70 -2.52 10.45 11.90
CA LEU A 70 -1.23 9.77 11.95
C LEU A 70 -0.08 10.70 11.53
N SER A 71 -0.33 12.00 11.34
CA SER A 71 0.67 12.97 10.87
C SER A 71 1.92 13.01 11.75
N SER A 72 1.77 13.01 13.08
CA SER A 72 2.93 13.06 13.99
C SER A 72 3.84 11.84 13.88
N VAL A 73 3.26 10.66 13.67
CA VAL A 73 4.01 9.41 13.50
C VAL A 73 4.52 9.27 12.06
N GLN A 74 3.78 9.82 11.08
CA GLN A 74 4.26 9.96 9.71
C GLN A 74 5.48 10.85 9.64
N ASP A 75 5.54 11.94 10.39
CA ASP A 75 6.70 12.83 10.43
C ASP A 75 7.92 12.13 11.01
N GLU A 76 7.74 11.27 12.02
CA GLU A 76 8.81 10.43 12.59
C GLU A 76 9.35 9.41 11.58
N PHE A 77 8.47 8.74 10.82
CA PHE A 77 8.85 7.70 9.87
C PHE A 77 8.88 8.18 8.41
N LYS A 78 8.85 9.49 8.19
CA LYS A 78 8.64 10.10 6.87
C LYS A 78 9.65 9.60 5.85
N GLU A 79 10.90 9.49 6.28
CA GLU A 79 12.04 9.14 5.43
C GLU A 79 11.93 7.71 4.89
N MET A 80 11.40 6.81 5.72
CA MET A 80 11.21 5.40 5.37
C MET A 80 9.92 5.16 4.59
N LEU A 81 8.86 5.93 4.90
CA LEU A 81 7.54 5.75 4.31
C LEU A 81 7.34 6.55 3.02
N SER A 82 8.25 7.45 2.67
CA SER A 82 8.12 8.29 1.48
C SER A 82 8.57 7.59 0.21
N ILE A 83 7.71 7.64 -0.80
CA ILE A 83 7.92 7.07 -2.12
C ILE A 83 7.62 8.10 -3.20
N VAL A 84 8.05 7.80 -4.43
CA VAL A 84 7.63 8.56 -5.60
C VAL A 84 6.26 8.08 -6.06
N TRP A 85 5.30 8.98 -6.12
CA TRP A 85 3.91 8.75 -6.49
C TRP A 85 3.59 9.35 -7.85
N LEU A 86 2.74 8.68 -8.62
CA LEU A 86 1.90 9.32 -9.62
C LEU A 86 0.88 10.21 -8.90
N SER A 87 0.93 11.52 -9.14
CA SER A 87 0.11 12.51 -8.42
C SER A 87 -1.40 12.25 -8.59
N ALA A 88 -1.81 11.82 -9.79
CA ALA A 88 -3.19 11.44 -10.08
C ALA A 88 -3.65 10.23 -9.24
N LEU A 89 -2.78 9.26 -9.00
CA LEU A 89 -3.08 8.10 -8.16
C LEU A 89 -3.15 8.48 -6.68
N ARG A 90 -2.15 9.23 -6.20
CA ARG A 90 -2.03 9.61 -4.79
C ARG A 90 -3.24 10.41 -4.31
N ASN A 91 -3.69 11.37 -5.14
CA ASN A 91 -4.81 12.26 -4.85
C ASN A 91 -6.16 11.72 -5.36
N GLY A 92 -6.14 10.71 -6.23
CA GLY A 92 -7.32 10.04 -6.78
C GLY A 92 -7.66 8.75 -6.03
N ASN A 93 -7.57 7.62 -6.73
CA ASN A 93 -8.08 6.34 -6.24
C ASN A 93 -7.41 5.87 -4.94
N TRP A 94 -6.12 6.14 -4.72
CA TRP A 94 -5.52 5.79 -3.43
C TRP A 94 -6.17 6.57 -2.27
N ARG A 95 -6.37 7.88 -2.43
CA ARG A 95 -7.09 8.71 -1.46
C ARG A 95 -8.55 8.25 -1.28
N HIS A 96 -9.23 7.89 -2.37
CA HIS A 96 -10.60 7.39 -2.30
C HIS A 96 -10.70 6.06 -1.54
N PHE A 97 -9.73 5.17 -1.72
CA PHE A 97 -9.61 3.94 -0.92
C PHE A 97 -9.43 4.25 0.56
N LEU A 98 -8.47 5.12 0.91
CA LEU A 98 -8.24 5.51 2.31
C LEU A 98 -9.48 6.13 2.96
N ASN A 99 -10.24 6.96 2.23
CA ASN A 99 -11.50 7.54 2.71
C ASN A 99 -12.59 6.48 2.94
N ALA A 100 -12.67 5.47 2.06
CA ALA A 100 -13.60 4.36 2.21
C ALA A 100 -13.23 3.48 3.42
N LEU A 101 -11.94 3.18 3.60
CA LEU A 101 -11.41 2.44 4.74
C LEU A 101 -11.68 3.19 6.05
N LYS A 102 -11.49 4.51 6.08
CA LYS A 102 -11.82 5.35 7.24
C LYS A 102 -13.30 5.30 7.59
N SER A 103 -14.18 5.36 6.58
CA SER A 103 -15.63 5.23 6.78
C SER A 103 -16.01 3.85 7.31
N ALA A 104 -15.41 2.78 6.77
CA ALA A 104 -15.63 1.42 7.24
C ALA A 104 -15.16 1.22 8.69
N SER A 105 -14.08 1.92 9.07
CA SER A 105 -13.46 1.85 10.41
C SER A 105 -14.33 2.44 11.54
N ILE A 106 -15.46 3.08 11.21
CA ILE A 106 -16.47 3.51 12.19
C ILE A 106 -17.13 2.29 12.83
N ASN A 107 -17.37 1.23 12.06
CA ASN A 107 -18.14 0.06 12.48
C ASN A 107 -17.29 -1.20 12.70
N ALA A 108 -16.05 -1.22 12.22
CA ALA A 108 -15.15 -2.36 12.31
C ALA A 108 -13.70 -1.91 12.53
N LYS A 109 -12.84 -2.83 12.98
CA LYS A 109 -11.40 -2.58 13.12
C LYS A 109 -10.65 -3.37 12.05
N TYR A 110 -9.69 -2.71 11.42
CA TYR A 110 -8.86 -3.29 10.36
C TYR A 110 -7.39 -3.23 10.74
N ASP A 111 -6.69 -4.31 10.45
CA ASP A 111 -5.25 -4.38 10.39
C ASP A 111 -4.82 -4.15 8.94
N VAL A 112 -3.86 -3.26 8.71
CA VAL A 112 -3.51 -2.77 7.37
C VAL A 112 -2.01 -2.70 7.19
N ASN A 113 -1.50 -3.59 6.33
CA ASN A 113 -0.09 -3.59 5.92
C ASN A 113 0.03 -2.91 4.57
N VAL A 114 1.00 -2.01 4.42
CA VAL A 114 1.23 -1.25 3.19
C VAL A 114 2.64 -1.46 2.68
N GLY A 115 2.81 -1.42 1.37
CA GLY A 115 4.13 -1.55 0.78
C GLY A 115 4.15 -1.18 -0.70
N VAL A 116 5.29 -1.43 -1.32
CA VAL A 116 5.55 -1.17 -2.73
C VAL A 116 6.18 -2.38 -3.39
N SER A 117 6.06 -2.49 -4.71
CA SER A 117 6.70 -3.57 -5.48
C SER A 117 7.16 -3.12 -6.86
N GLY A 118 8.24 -3.72 -7.32
CA GLY A 118 8.84 -3.49 -8.62
C GLY A 118 9.40 -2.08 -8.81
N THR A 119 9.90 -1.82 -10.01
CA THR A 119 10.30 -0.48 -10.46
C THR A 119 9.49 -0.13 -11.71
N LEU A 120 8.90 1.07 -11.72
CA LEU A 120 8.06 1.56 -12.81
C LEU A 120 8.83 1.49 -14.13
N SER A 121 8.27 0.77 -15.10
CA SER A 121 8.78 0.77 -16.47
C SER A 121 7.97 1.72 -17.33
N LEU A 122 8.66 2.62 -18.05
CA LEU A 122 8.06 3.55 -19.00
C LEU A 122 8.42 3.18 -20.42
N PRO A 123 7.50 3.30 -21.40
CA PRO A 123 7.83 3.10 -22.79
C PRO A 123 8.91 4.10 -23.24
N THR A 124 9.80 3.69 -24.13
CA THR A 124 10.75 4.60 -24.77
C THR A 124 10.25 5.01 -26.16
N THR A 125 10.80 6.10 -26.68
CA THR A 125 10.54 6.56 -28.07
C THR A 125 11.53 5.96 -29.08
N ILE A 126 12.37 4.99 -28.66
CA ILE A 126 13.48 4.49 -29.48
C ILE A 126 13.02 3.33 -30.38
N ALA A 127 12.28 2.38 -29.84
CA ALA A 127 11.78 1.23 -30.57
C ALA A 127 10.41 0.76 -30.06
N CYS A 128 9.65 0.04 -30.90
CA CYS A 128 8.41 -0.59 -30.49
C CYS A 128 8.68 -1.60 -29.35
N ASN A 129 7.90 -1.52 -28.27
CA ASN A 129 8.02 -2.34 -27.06
C ASN A 129 9.30 -2.15 -26.23
N ASP A 130 10.13 -1.16 -26.54
CA ASP A 130 11.25 -0.80 -25.67
C ASP A 130 10.74 -0.04 -24.43
N SER A 131 11.36 -0.32 -23.28
CA SER A 131 10.97 0.26 -22.01
C SER A 131 12.18 0.52 -21.13
N ARG A 132 12.08 1.52 -20.27
CA ARG A 132 13.12 1.85 -19.29
C ARG A 132 12.56 1.80 -17.89
N LEU A 133 13.33 1.27 -16.95
CA LEU A 133 13.05 1.45 -15.54
C LEU A 133 13.24 2.92 -15.16
N LEU A 134 12.30 3.45 -14.39
CA LEU A 134 12.32 4.83 -13.96
C LEU A 134 13.06 4.97 -12.64
N SER A 135 14.20 5.63 -12.73
CA SER A 135 14.98 6.11 -11.60
C SER A 135 15.59 7.47 -11.93
N VAL A 136 15.95 8.22 -10.89
CA VAL A 136 16.69 9.48 -11.00
C VAL A 136 17.87 9.47 -10.04
N GLU A 137 18.99 10.00 -10.50
CA GLU A 137 20.15 10.28 -9.68
C GLU A 137 19.98 11.66 -9.05
N LEU A 138 20.21 11.75 -7.74
CA LEU A 138 20.21 13.00 -7.00
C LEU A 138 21.63 13.56 -6.93
N ASP A 139 21.76 14.87 -6.69
CA ASP A 139 23.07 15.54 -6.51
C ASP A 139 23.94 14.92 -5.40
N SER A 140 23.31 14.20 -4.46
CA SER A 140 23.99 13.44 -3.42
C SER A 140 24.66 12.14 -3.92
N GLY A 141 24.54 11.80 -5.20
CA GLY A 141 24.99 10.52 -5.78
C GLY A 141 24.09 9.33 -5.42
N HIS A 142 22.91 9.58 -4.85
CA HIS A 142 21.94 8.53 -4.54
C HIS A 142 20.93 8.38 -5.67
N THR A 143 20.48 7.15 -5.91
CA THR A 143 19.47 6.86 -6.92
C THR A 143 18.12 6.60 -6.26
N VAL A 144 17.10 7.34 -6.70
CA VAL A 144 15.71 7.14 -6.29
C VAL A 144 15.00 6.37 -7.39
N THR A 145 14.46 5.20 -7.06
CA THR A 145 13.60 4.41 -7.96
C THR A 145 12.14 4.78 -7.75
N VAL A 146 11.35 4.68 -8.81
CA VAL A 146 9.89 4.85 -8.73
C VAL A 146 9.26 3.46 -8.65
N PRO A 147 8.47 3.14 -7.61
CA PRO A 147 7.85 1.83 -7.51
C PRO A 147 6.83 1.63 -8.64
N ALA A 148 6.69 0.39 -9.14
CA ALA A 148 5.68 0.08 -10.15
C ALA A 148 4.28 -0.02 -9.52
N LEU A 149 4.22 -0.65 -8.34
CA LEU A 149 2.99 -0.94 -7.61
C LEU A 149 3.07 -0.39 -6.19
N ILE A 150 1.93 0.07 -5.70
CA ILE A 150 1.68 0.35 -4.28
C ILE A 150 0.57 -0.57 -3.84
N TRP A 151 0.71 -1.23 -2.69
CA TRP A 151 -0.28 -2.18 -2.20
C TRP A 151 -0.65 -1.96 -0.74
N ALA A 152 -1.88 -2.32 -0.40
CA ALA A 152 -2.40 -2.36 0.96
C ALA A 152 -3.15 -3.68 1.18
N GLN A 153 -2.63 -4.53 2.07
CA GLN A 153 -3.34 -5.68 2.60
C GLN A 153 -4.27 -5.21 3.72
N VAL A 154 -5.55 -5.55 3.64
CA VAL A 154 -6.57 -5.18 4.62
C VAL A 154 -7.15 -6.44 5.23
N ARG A 155 -7.07 -6.56 6.55
CA ARG A 155 -7.61 -7.70 7.32
C ARG A 155 -8.53 -7.20 8.42
N ALA A 156 -9.70 -7.82 8.57
CA ALA A 156 -10.57 -7.51 9.70
C ALA A 156 -9.99 -8.09 11.01
N VAL A 157 -9.90 -7.28 12.07
CA VAL A 157 -9.34 -7.72 13.38
C VAL A 157 -10.31 -8.67 14.11
N ALA A 158 -11.62 -8.45 13.95
CA ALA A 158 -12.67 -9.30 14.49
C ALA A 158 -13.70 -9.57 13.38
N PRO A 159 -13.44 -10.55 12.50
CA PRO A 159 -14.31 -10.79 11.35
C PRO A 159 -15.71 -11.20 11.83
N SER A 160 -16.73 -10.48 11.36
CA SER A 160 -18.11 -10.92 11.47
C SER A 160 -18.49 -11.68 10.21
N VAL A 161 -19.59 -12.45 10.24
CA VAL A 161 -20.09 -13.25 9.11
C VAL A 161 -20.25 -12.43 7.82
N ASN A 162 -20.38 -11.11 7.92
CA ASN A 162 -20.67 -10.20 6.80
C ASN A 162 -19.46 -9.40 6.30
N VAL A 163 -18.25 -9.61 6.85
CA VAL A 163 -17.04 -8.87 6.45
C VAL A 163 -16.12 -9.80 5.65
N THR A 164 -15.72 -9.38 4.45
CA THR A 164 -14.66 -10.06 3.69
C THR A 164 -13.40 -10.10 4.55
N ASN A 165 -12.93 -11.30 4.88
CA ASN A 165 -11.92 -11.49 5.92
C ASN A 165 -10.60 -10.77 5.63
N GLU A 166 -10.15 -10.83 4.37
CA GLU A 166 -8.86 -10.32 3.96
C GLU A 166 -8.81 -10.12 2.44
N PHE A 167 -8.22 -9.01 2.00
CA PHE A 167 -7.98 -8.72 0.58
C PHE A 167 -6.81 -7.75 0.43
N VAL A 168 -6.33 -7.57 -0.80
CA VAL A 168 -5.24 -6.64 -1.12
C VAL A 168 -5.74 -5.62 -2.13
N VAL A 169 -5.57 -4.33 -1.84
CA VAL A 169 -5.69 -3.27 -2.86
C VAL A 169 -4.33 -3.07 -3.49
N ILE A 170 -4.25 -3.11 -4.81
CA ILE A 170 -3.04 -2.84 -5.59
C ILE A 170 -3.31 -1.65 -6.49
N ALA A 171 -2.42 -0.66 -6.43
CA ALA A 171 -2.47 0.55 -7.22
C ALA A 171 -1.25 0.63 -8.14
N HIS A 172 -1.50 0.98 -9.40
CA HIS A 172 -0.49 1.06 -10.44
C HIS A 172 0.07 2.48 -10.51
N ASN A 173 1.37 2.63 -10.26
CA ASN A 173 2.03 3.93 -10.25
C ASN A 173 2.32 4.48 -11.65
N SER A 174 1.58 4.02 -12.66
CA SER A 174 1.75 4.33 -14.08
C SER A 174 0.42 4.68 -14.73
N PRO A 175 0.35 5.73 -15.56
CA PRO A 175 -0.79 5.94 -16.44
C PRO A 175 -0.74 5.08 -17.72
N PHE A 176 0.36 4.37 -17.98
CA PHE A 176 0.62 3.68 -19.26
C PHE A 176 0.35 2.17 -19.23
N LEU A 177 -0.51 1.72 -18.31
CA LEU A 177 -0.78 0.30 -18.13
C LEU A 177 -1.45 -0.29 -19.38
N LYS A 178 -0.87 -1.33 -19.94
CA LYS A 178 -1.50 -2.09 -21.03
C LYS A 178 -2.59 -3.00 -20.47
N VAL A 179 -3.58 -3.36 -21.29
CA VAL A 179 -4.72 -4.21 -20.87
C VAL A 179 -4.26 -5.57 -20.34
N ASN A 180 -3.24 -6.17 -20.95
CA ASN A 180 -2.65 -7.44 -20.50
C ASN A 180 -1.88 -7.31 -19.18
N GLU A 181 -1.21 -6.20 -18.95
CA GLU A 181 -0.53 -5.90 -17.68
C GLU A 181 -1.54 -5.69 -16.56
N ARG A 182 -2.65 -4.99 -16.87
CA ARG A 182 -3.78 -4.78 -15.96
C ARG A 182 -4.40 -6.09 -15.48
N ASN A 183 -4.56 -7.08 -16.37
CA ASN A 183 -5.16 -8.37 -16.04
C ASN A 183 -4.14 -9.39 -15.50
N GLY A 184 -2.86 -9.03 -15.40
CA GLY A 184 -1.79 -9.96 -15.05
C GLY A 184 -1.67 -10.26 -13.55
N LEU A 185 -2.23 -9.40 -12.69
CA LEU A 185 -2.14 -9.55 -11.24
C LEU A 185 -3.25 -10.46 -10.69
N CYS A 186 -4.52 -10.09 -10.88
CA CYS A 186 -5.67 -10.86 -10.45
C CYS A 186 -6.92 -10.48 -11.25
N GLU A 187 -8.02 -11.22 -11.07
CA GLU A 187 -9.34 -10.72 -11.42
C GLU A 187 -9.86 -9.84 -10.28
N SER A 188 -10.32 -8.62 -10.59
CA SER A 188 -10.61 -7.67 -9.52
C SER A 188 -11.91 -7.98 -8.75
N MET A 189 -11.77 -8.21 -7.46
CA MET A 189 -12.86 -8.48 -6.51
C MET A 189 -13.38 -7.22 -5.78
N CYS A 190 -13.07 -6.00 -6.23
CA CYS A 190 -13.46 -4.78 -5.49
C CYS A 190 -14.97 -4.66 -5.24
N HIS A 191 -15.78 -5.21 -6.15
CA HIS A 191 -17.23 -5.21 -6.09
C HIS A 191 -17.79 -6.17 -5.01
N GLU A 192 -16.99 -7.14 -4.57
CA GLU A 192 -17.35 -8.12 -3.54
C GLU A 192 -17.12 -7.59 -2.13
N VAL A 193 -16.28 -6.56 -1.96
CA VAL A 193 -15.98 -5.97 -0.66
C VAL A 193 -17.14 -5.04 -0.23
N PRO A 194 -17.94 -5.39 0.81
CA PRO A 194 -19.24 -4.75 1.06
C PRO A 194 -19.20 -3.24 1.30
N TRP A 195 -18.18 -2.76 2.02
CA TRP A 195 -18.02 -1.33 2.30
C TRP A 195 -17.33 -0.58 1.16
N LEU A 196 -16.57 -1.28 0.32
CA LEU A 196 -15.85 -0.67 -0.79
C LEU A 196 -16.76 -0.55 -2.02
N ARG A 197 -17.63 -1.53 -2.29
CA ARG A 197 -18.47 -1.61 -3.51
C ARG A 197 -19.37 -0.38 -3.74
N HIS A 198 -19.72 0.34 -2.68
CA HIS A 198 -20.54 1.56 -2.77
C HIS A 198 -19.74 2.86 -2.68
N SER A 199 -18.42 2.77 -2.52
CA SER A 199 -17.54 3.93 -2.40
C SER A 199 -17.23 4.57 -3.75
N LEU A 200 -16.67 5.78 -3.71
CA LEU A 200 -16.15 6.46 -4.89
C LEU A 200 -14.99 5.67 -5.54
N PHE A 201 -14.16 5.00 -4.72
CA PHE A 201 -13.09 4.13 -5.21
C PHE A 201 -13.63 3.02 -6.12
N SER A 202 -14.66 2.29 -5.68
CA SER A 202 -15.21 1.20 -6.51
C SER A 202 -15.79 1.69 -7.84
N LYS A 203 -16.17 2.97 -7.95
CA LYS A 203 -16.64 3.56 -9.21
C LYS A 203 -15.50 4.04 -10.11
N LEU A 204 -14.38 4.46 -9.52
CA LEU A 204 -13.31 5.16 -10.23
C LEU A 204 -12.00 4.36 -10.39
N HIS A 205 -11.81 3.23 -9.69
CA HIS A 205 -10.55 2.45 -9.66
C HIS A 205 -10.02 2.07 -11.05
N GLN A 206 -10.88 2.00 -12.06
CA GLN A 206 -10.54 1.64 -13.44
C GLN A 206 -10.26 2.83 -14.36
N TYR A 207 -10.40 4.07 -13.87
CA TYR A 207 -10.22 5.28 -14.66
C TYR A 207 -8.79 5.82 -14.46
N PRO A 208 -7.94 5.83 -15.52
CA PRO A 208 -6.55 6.27 -15.41
C PRO A 208 -6.39 7.70 -14.91
N PHE A 209 -7.39 8.56 -15.15
CA PHE A 209 -7.40 9.94 -14.65
C PHE A 209 -7.28 10.04 -13.13
N TYR A 210 -7.75 9.03 -12.40
CA TYR A 210 -7.64 8.94 -10.94
C TYR A 210 -6.55 7.96 -10.48
N GLY A 211 -5.70 7.48 -11.41
CA GLY A 211 -4.74 6.39 -11.20
C GLY A 211 -5.41 5.02 -11.12
N LEU A 212 -4.84 4.01 -11.76
CA LEU A 212 -5.44 2.68 -11.80
C LEU A 212 -5.22 1.93 -10.49
N ALA A 213 -6.25 1.23 -10.04
CA ALA A 213 -6.17 0.33 -8.89
C ALA A 213 -7.12 -0.86 -9.05
N GLU A 214 -6.87 -1.93 -8.30
CA GLU A 214 -7.66 -3.15 -8.26
C GLU A 214 -7.61 -3.78 -6.87
N CYS A 215 -8.60 -4.63 -6.57
CA CYS A 215 -8.64 -5.43 -5.36
C CYS A 215 -8.48 -6.90 -5.73
N CYS A 216 -7.62 -7.62 -5.01
CA CYS A 216 -7.29 -9.01 -5.25
C CYS A 216 -7.50 -9.85 -4.00
N HIS A 217 -7.75 -11.16 -4.19
CA HIS A 217 -7.53 -12.12 -3.12
C HIS A 217 -6.05 -12.21 -2.80
N VAL A 218 -5.71 -12.41 -1.51
CA VAL A 218 -4.31 -12.54 -1.06
C VAL A 218 -3.59 -13.67 -1.82
N ALA A 219 -4.27 -14.80 -2.02
CA ALA A 219 -3.71 -15.98 -2.68
C ALA A 219 -3.22 -15.71 -4.11
N ASP A 220 -3.82 -14.74 -4.81
CA ASP A 220 -3.48 -14.45 -6.21
C ASP A 220 -2.21 -13.61 -6.34
N VAL A 221 -1.81 -12.90 -5.27
CA VAL A 221 -0.81 -11.83 -5.34
C VAL A 221 0.31 -11.91 -4.30
N GLN A 222 0.15 -12.70 -3.23
CA GLN A 222 1.14 -12.81 -2.14
C GLN A 222 2.55 -13.19 -2.63
N ASP A 223 2.65 -14.01 -3.69
CA ASP A 223 3.92 -14.46 -4.27
C ASP A 223 4.38 -13.59 -5.44
N LYS A 224 3.60 -12.57 -5.81
CA LYS A 224 3.88 -11.61 -6.89
C LYS A 224 4.31 -10.23 -6.36
N LEU A 225 4.08 -9.95 -5.08
CA LEU A 225 4.37 -8.67 -4.43
C LEU A 225 5.64 -8.78 -3.59
N ASP A 226 6.52 -7.79 -3.76
CA ASP A 226 7.77 -7.69 -3.01
C ASP A 226 7.49 -7.46 -1.52
N ASN A 227 8.23 -8.17 -0.67
CA ASN A 227 8.17 -8.04 0.79
C ASN A 227 6.75 -8.18 1.38
N PHE A 228 5.86 -8.91 0.68
CA PHE A 228 4.51 -9.14 1.18
C PHE A 228 4.54 -9.95 2.48
N PRO A 229 3.77 -9.58 3.52
CA PRO A 229 3.74 -10.32 4.77
C PRO A 229 3.23 -11.73 4.53
N LYS A 230 4.10 -12.72 4.70
CA LYS A 230 3.69 -14.13 4.62
C LYS A 230 2.75 -14.40 5.79
N SER A 231 1.60 -15.01 5.48
CA SER A 231 0.63 -15.41 6.50
C SER A 231 1.35 -16.21 7.59
N GLN A 232 1.40 -15.66 8.81
CA GLN A 232 1.80 -16.46 9.96
C GLN A 232 0.71 -17.51 10.08
N ALA A 233 1.05 -18.78 9.81
CA ALA A 233 0.18 -19.89 10.14
C ALA A 233 -0.32 -19.65 11.57
N ALA A 234 -1.64 -19.61 11.77
CA ALA A 234 -2.22 -19.53 13.09
C ALA A 234 -1.46 -20.54 13.96
N PRO A 235 -0.91 -20.15 15.14
CA PRO A 235 -0.19 -21.10 15.97
C PRO A 235 -1.09 -22.30 16.14
N LEU A 236 -0.65 -23.46 15.64
CA LEU A 236 -1.33 -24.72 15.83
C LEU A 236 -1.53 -24.83 17.33
N LEU A 237 -2.78 -24.69 17.79
CA LEU A 237 -3.11 -25.04 19.15
C LEU A 237 -2.62 -26.48 19.32
N PRO A 238 -1.70 -26.76 20.25
CA PRO A 238 -1.24 -28.11 20.47
C PRO A 238 -2.47 -28.99 20.73
N PRO A 239 -2.57 -30.19 20.14
CA PRO A 239 -3.75 -31.02 20.23
C PRO A 239 -3.82 -31.71 21.61
N HIS A 240 -3.79 -30.96 22.70
CA HIS A 240 -4.10 -31.45 24.04
C HIS A 240 -4.49 -30.26 24.93
N ILE A 241 -5.80 -30.01 25.04
CA ILE A 241 -6.57 -29.99 26.31
C ILE A 241 -8.04 -30.07 25.88
N THR A 242 -8.48 -31.27 25.51
CA THR A 242 -9.87 -31.67 25.73
C THR A 242 -9.85 -32.49 27.01
N LYS A 243 -9.95 -31.82 28.16
CA LYS A 243 -10.28 -32.49 29.42
C LYS A 243 -11.53 -31.84 30.02
N ILE A 244 -12.64 -32.52 29.77
CA ILE A 244 -13.70 -32.87 30.73
C ILE A 244 -14.21 -31.70 31.57
N LEU A 245 -15.33 -31.13 31.14
CA LEU A 245 -16.37 -30.60 32.02
C LEU A 245 -17.73 -31.07 31.51
N THR A 246 -17.97 -32.37 31.67
CA THR A 246 -19.32 -32.92 31.83
C THR A 246 -19.24 -33.87 33.01
N ASP A 247 -19.32 -33.31 34.22
CA ASP A 247 -20.07 -33.95 35.29
C ASP A 247 -20.44 -32.93 36.38
N ARG A 248 -21.65 -33.08 36.94
CA ARG A 248 -22.33 -32.28 37.99
C ARG A 248 -23.22 -31.12 37.54
N SER A 249 -24.46 -31.47 37.22
CA SER A 249 -25.63 -31.12 38.04
C SER A 249 -26.78 -32.06 37.73
#